data_AF-A0A7V6PAW3-F1
#
_entry.id   AF-A0A7V6PAW3-F1
#
_cell.length_a   1.000
_cell.length_b   1.000
_cell.length_c   1.000
_cell.angle_alpha   90.00
_cell.angle_beta   90.00
_cell.angle_gamma   90.00
#
_symmetry.space_group_name_H-M   'P 1'
#
loop_
_entity.id
_entity.type
_entity.pdbx_description
1 polymer ?
#
loop_
_entity_poly.entity_id
_entity_poly.type
_entity_poly.pdbx_seq_one_letter_code
_entity_poly.pdbx_strand_id
1 'polypeptide(L)'
;MSAFGSIERGRELKQVFILALVLLGTAGCAGNRAVTGLGRDVAGETHSGAVVPFAVATVRERLDDPAIAYSRDRSQTLKLSTIDVHIPDMHRPGNVETSSVNPDPRRHFTASNYVP
;
A
#
# COMPACT_ATOMS: atom_id res chain seq x y z
N MET A 1 -44.03 0.80 -36.27
CA MET A 1 -42.63 1.23 -36.01
C MET A 1 -42.40 1.63 -34.55
N SER A 2 -42.71 0.75 -33.57
CA SER A 2 -42.51 1.07 -32.13
C SER A 2 -41.65 0.03 -31.37
N ALA A 3 -41.51 -1.19 -31.91
CA ALA A 3 -40.73 -2.26 -31.25
C ALA A 3 -39.20 -2.10 -31.40
N PHE A 4 -38.72 -1.52 -32.51
CA PHE A 4 -37.27 -1.37 -32.78
C PHE A 4 -36.59 -0.39 -31.81
N GLY A 5 -37.23 0.74 -31.51
CA GLY A 5 -36.70 1.73 -30.57
C GLY A 5 -36.67 1.28 -29.11
N SER A 6 -37.44 0.26 -28.74
CA SER A 6 -37.41 -0.33 -27.39
C SER A 6 -36.28 -1.36 -27.23
N ILE A 7 -35.89 -2.03 -28.31
CA ILE A 7 -34.80 -3.03 -28.32
C ILE A 7 -33.43 -2.33 -28.28
N GLU A 8 -33.25 -1.24 -29.04
CA GLU A 8 -32.02 -0.44 -29.00
C GLU A 8 -31.80 0.19 -27.62
N ARG A 9 -32.85 0.77 -27.02
CA ARG A 9 -32.79 1.39 -25.68
C ARG A 9 -32.45 0.38 -24.58
N GLY A 10 -32.94 -0.86 -24.70
CA GLY A 10 -32.60 -1.96 -23.80
C GLY A 10 -31.16 -2.48 -23.96
N ARG A 11 -30.59 -2.40 -25.16
CA ARG A 11 -29.18 -2.73 -25.42
C ARG A 11 -28.23 -1.66 -24.85
N GLU A 12 -28.56 -0.39 -25.04
CA GLU A 12 -27.82 0.75 -24.46
C GLU A 12 -27.80 0.67 -22.92
N LEU A 13 -28.95 0.42 -22.29
CA LEU A 13 -29.03 0.32 -20.83
C LEU A 13 -28.20 -0.86 -20.28
N LYS A 14 -28.22 -2.01 -20.96
CA LYS A 14 -27.37 -3.17 -20.61
C LYS A 14 -25.88 -2.85 -20.75
N GLN A 15 -25.49 -2.16 -21.83
CA GLN A 15 -24.10 -1.75 -22.05
C GLN A 15 -23.62 -0.78 -20.96
N VAL A 16 -24.45 0.19 -20.58
CA VAL A 16 -24.13 1.14 -19.49
C VAL A 16 -23.97 0.41 -18.16
N PHE A 17 -24.85 -0.54 -17.83
CA PHE A 17 -24.73 -1.34 -16.61
C PHE A 17 -23.47 -2.22 -16.59
N ILE A 18 -23.13 -2.85 -17.71
CA ILE A 18 -21.91 -3.66 -17.83
C ILE A 18 -20.67 -2.76 -17.67
N LEU A 19 -20.64 -1.61 -18.33
CA LEU A 19 -19.54 -0.64 -18.20
C LEU A 19 -19.38 -0.15 -16.75
N ALA A 20 -20.49 0.17 -16.09
CA ALA A 20 -20.47 0.61 -14.69
C ALA A 20 -19.94 -0.49 -13.75
N LEU A 21 -20.33 -1.76 -13.96
CA LEU A 21 -19.82 -2.90 -13.19
C LEU A 21 -18.33 -3.13 -13.42
N VAL A 22 -17.85 -2.99 -14.66
CA VAL A 22 -16.42 -3.10 -14.99
C VAL A 22 -15.61 -1.98 -14.32
N LEU A 23 -16.11 -0.75 -14.34
CA LEU A 23 -15.45 0.38 -13.67
C LEU A 23 -15.41 0.21 -12.15
N LEU A 24 -16.49 -0.28 -11.53
CA LEU A 24 -16.50 -0.60 -10.10
C LEU A 24 -15.53 -1.75 -9.75
N GLY A 25 -15.46 -2.78 -10.60
CA GLY A 25 -14.57 -3.92 -10.38
C GLY A 25 -13.08 -3.57 -10.41
N THR A 26 -12.68 -2.64 -11.28
CA THR A 26 -11.27 -2.24 -11.42
C THR A 26 -10.78 -1.31 -10.30
N ALA A 27 -11.68 -0.56 -9.64
CA ALA A 27 -11.32 0.29 -8.51
C ALA A 27 -10.77 -0.49 -7.30
N GLY A 28 -11.16 -1.76 -7.14
CA GLY A 28 -10.70 -2.62 -6.03
C GLY A 28 -9.27 -3.16 -6.16
N CYS A 29 -8.66 -3.12 -7.35
CA CYS A 29 -7.29 -3.60 -7.55
C CYS A 29 -6.23 -2.69 -6.90
N ALA A 30 -6.60 -1.45 -6.55
CA ALA A 30 -5.73 -0.52 -5.84
C ALA A 30 -5.95 -0.67 -4.32
N GLY A 31 -5.58 -1.82 -3.74
CA GLY A 31 -5.74 -2.12 -2.30
C GLY A 31 -5.15 -1.07 -1.35
N ASN A 32 -5.45 -1.16 -0.06
CA ASN A 32 -4.97 -0.20 0.96
C ASN A 32 -3.43 -0.10 0.97
N ARG A 33 -2.89 1.08 1.29
CA ARG A 33 -1.44 1.27 1.41
C ARG A 33 -0.93 0.38 2.56
N ALA A 34 0.24 -0.22 2.37
CA ALA A 34 0.94 -0.90 3.44
C ALA A 34 1.30 0.11 4.53
N VAL A 35 0.91 -0.16 5.77
CA VAL A 35 1.23 0.69 6.92
C VAL A 35 2.55 0.21 7.48
N THR A 36 3.61 0.98 7.23
CA THR A 36 4.99 0.66 7.65
C THR A 36 5.35 1.26 9.00
N GLY A 37 4.55 2.22 9.51
CA GLY A 37 4.86 2.96 10.73
C GLY A 37 5.96 4.02 10.57
N LEU A 38 6.43 4.25 9.33
CA LEU A 38 7.33 5.37 9.04
C LEU A 38 6.70 6.69 9.53
N GLY A 39 7.53 7.66 9.94
CA GLY A 39 7.06 8.94 10.48
C GLY A 39 6.65 8.91 11.96
N ARG A 40 6.63 7.74 12.61
CA ARG A 40 6.60 7.65 14.08
C ARG A 40 8.02 7.70 14.64
N ASP A 41 8.18 8.40 15.75
CA ASP A 41 9.43 8.40 16.50
C ASP A 41 9.51 7.10 17.32
N VAL A 42 10.24 6.11 16.79
CA VAL A 42 10.51 4.84 17.48
C VAL A 42 11.81 4.89 18.28
N ALA A 43 12.52 6.02 18.33
CA ALA A 43 13.82 6.14 18.99
C ALA A 43 13.76 5.88 20.52
N GLY A 44 12.57 5.92 21.11
CA GLY A 44 12.32 5.55 22.51
C GLY A 44 11.64 4.20 22.73
N GLU A 45 11.22 3.49 21.67
CA GLU A 45 10.54 2.19 21.76
C GLU A 45 11.59 1.07 21.68
N THR A 46 12.41 0.96 22.74
CA THR A 46 13.59 0.06 22.88
C THR A 46 13.30 -1.46 22.89
N HIS A 47 12.20 -1.92 22.31
CA HIS A 47 11.67 -3.26 22.55
C HIS A 47 11.40 -4.07 21.27
N SER A 48 12.08 -3.77 20.16
CA SER A 48 12.18 -4.70 19.03
C SER A 48 13.34 -5.66 19.25
N GLY A 49 13.16 -6.94 18.96
CA GLY A 49 14.18 -7.97 19.17
C GLY A 49 15.40 -7.82 18.28
N ALA A 50 15.20 -7.37 17.05
CA ALA A 50 16.28 -7.09 16.10
C ALA A 50 15.92 -5.89 15.22
N VAL A 51 16.95 -5.16 14.77
CA VAL A 51 16.83 -4.08 13.80
C VAL A 51 17.74 -4.39 12.62
N VAL A 52 17.20 -4.37 11.41
CA VAL A 52 17.91 -4.75 10.19
C VAL A 52 17.79 -3.64 9.15
N PRO A 53 18.90 -3.15 8.56
CA PRO A 53 18.86 -2.15 7.49
C PRO A 53 18.41 -2.79 6.17
N PHE A 54 17.51 -2.11 5.47
CA PHE A 54 16.94 -2.51 4.18
C PHE A 54 17.18 -1.43 3.13
N ALA A 55 17.74 -1.83 1.98
CA ALA A 55 17.74 -1.02 0.79
C ALA A 55 16.43 -1.20 0.03
N VAL A 56 15.78 -0.09 -0.32
CA VAL A 56 14.54 -0.05 -1.08
C VAL A 56 14.85 0.47 -2.48
N ALA A 57 14.48 -0.30 -3.50
CA ALA A 57 14.52 0.13 -4.90
C ALA A 57 13.10 0.07 -5.48
N THR A 58 12.58 1.21 -5.91
CA THR A 58 11.18 1.32 -6.33
C THR A 58 10.99 2.28 -7.51
N VAL A 59 9.98 2.02 -8.33
CA VAL A 59 9.51 2.92 -9.40
C VAL A 59 8.30 3.74 -8.96
N ARG A 60 8.03 3.84 -7.65
CA ARG A 60 6.98 4.71 -7.11
C ARG A 60 7.49 6.14 -7.00
N GLU A 61 6.60 7.10 -7.18
CA GLU A 61 6.93 8.52 -6.96
C GLU A 61 7.22 8.78 -5.48
N ARG A 62 8.27 9.54 -5.18
CA ARG A 62 8.63 9.88 -3.80
C ARG A 62 7.74 11.00 -3.29
N LEU A 63 7.39 10.96 -2.01
CA LEU A 63 6.71 12.06 -1.32
C LEU A 63 7.62 12.62 -0.23
N ASP A 64 7.51 13.91 0.04
CA ASP A 64 8.24 14.60 1.12
C ASP A 64 7.58 14.39 2.50
N ASP A 65 6.84 13.29 2.66
CA ASP A 65 6.23 12.87 3.91
C ASP A 65 6.82 11.52 4.32
N PRO A 66 7.65 11.45 5.38
CA PRO A 66 8.23 10.21 5.85
C PRO A 66 7.18 9.14 6.15
N ALA A 67 5.98 9.52 6.62
CA ALA A 67 4.92 8.57 6.95
C ALA A 67 4.38 7.82 5.73
N ILE A 68 4.57 8.40 4.54
CA ILE A 68 4.11 7.87 3.27
C ILE A 68 5.21 8.11 2.22
N ALA A 69 6.43 7.66 2.50
CA ALA A 69 7.63 7.94 1.68
C ALA A 69 7.46 7.75 0.16
N TYR A 70 6.53 6.90 -0.29
CA TYR A 70 6.22 6.68 -1.70
C TYR A 70 4.71 6.74 -1.99
N SER A 71 4.37 7.41 -3.09
CA SER A 71 3.02 7.54 -3.63
C SER A 71 2.57 6.25 -4.35
N ARG A 72 1.33 6.22 -4.85
CA ARG A 72 0.84 5.13 -5.72
C ARG A 72 1.23 5.35 -7.19
N ASP A 73 1.63 6.55 -7.56
CA ASP A 73 2.03 6.88 -8.92
C ASP A 73 3.38 6.25 -9.25
N ARG A 74 3.60 6.03 -10.54
CA ARG A 74 4.88 5.55 -11.03
C ARG A 74 5.77 6.73 -11.39
N SER A 75 7.01 6.70 -10.93
CA SER A 75 8.06 7.60 -11.37
C SER A 75 8.68 7.11 -12.68
N GLN A 76 9.19 8.03 -13.49
CA GLN A 76 9.95 7.71 -14.69
C GLN A 76 11.38 7.23 -14.39
N THR A 77 11.84 7.42 -13.16
CA THR A 77 13.20 7.06 -12.71
C THR A 77 13.13 6.12 -11.51
N LEU A 78 14.12 5.23 -11.39
CA LEU A 78 14.26 4.38 -10.21
C LEU A 78 14.58 5.25 -8.99
N LYS A 79 13.83 5.09 -7.91
CA LYS A 79 14.09 5.71 -6.61
C LYS A 79 14.72 4.68 -5.68
N LEU A 80 15.77 5.10 -4.98
CA LEU A 80 16.50 4.29 -4.02
C LEU A 80 16.39 4.93 -2.64
N SER A 81 16.21 4.16 -1.59
CA SER A 81 16.26 4.67 -0.20
C SER A 81 16.74 3.58 0.74
N THR A 82 17.06 3.94 1.97
CA THR A 82 17.33 3.00 3.06
C THR A 82 16.31 3.20 4.18
N ILE A 83 15.94 2.11 4.84
CA ILE A 83 15.11 2.10 6.06
C ILE A 83 15.71 1.09 7.03
N ASP A 84 15.42 1.27 8.31
CA ASP A 84 15.62 0.24 9.31
C ASP A 84 14.30 -0.49 9.57
N VAL A 85 14.34 -1.82 9.62
CA VAL A 85 13.18 -2.66 9.91
C VAL A 85 13.35 -3.27 11.30
N HIS A 86 12.42 -2.95 12.18
CA HIS A 86 12.27 -3.52 13.51
C HIS A 86 11.49 -4.82 13.42
N ILE A 87 12.10 -5.91 13.91
CA ILE A 87 11.52 -7.24 14.00
C ILE A 87 11.04 -7.45 15.44
N PRO A 88 9.76 -7.78 15.67
CA PRO A 88 9.24 -8.00 17.03
C PRO A 88 9.79 -9.31 17.62
N ASP A 89 10.03 -9.34 18.94
CA ASP A 89 10.54 -10.54 19.65
C ASP A 89 9.67 -11.78 19.47
N MET A 90 8.37 -11.56 19.28
CA MET A 90 7.38 -12.62 19.12
C MET A 90 7.33 -13.21 17.70
N HIS A 91 8.08 -12.63 16.74
CA HIS A 91 8.14 -13.15 15.38
C HIS A 91 8.73 -14.57 15.33
N ARG A 92 8.15 -15.42 14.48
CA ARG A 92 8.69 -16.75 14.22
C ARG A 92 9.04 -16.91 12.74
N PRO A 93 10.28 -17.33 12.41
CA PRO A 93 10.67 -17.57 11.02
C PRO A 93 9.67 -18.48 10.28
N GLY A 94 9.30 -18.07 9.07
CA GLY A 94 8.30 -18.77 8.24
C GLY A 94 6.86 -18.30 8.44
N ASN A 95 6.56 -17.55 9.50
CA ASN A 95 5.24 -16.93 9.67
C ASN A 95 5.16 -15.61 8.87
N VAL A 96 4.06 -15.43 8.15
CA VAL A 96 3.72 -14.15 7.53
C VAL A 96 2.81 -13.38 8.47
N GLU A 97 3.25 -12.19 8.86
CA GLU A 97 2.53 -11.31 9.79
C GLU A 97 2.09 -10.04 9.07
N THR A 98 0.92 -9.52 9.43
CA THR A 98 0.45 -8.22 8.95
C THR A 98 0.75 -7.14 9.97
N SER A 99 1.06 -5.95 9.47
CA SER A 99 1.13 -4.73 10.29
C SER A 99 -0.27 -4.24 10.68
N SER A 100 -0.33 -3.36 11.67
CA SER A 100 -1.53 -2.64 12.10
C SER A 100 -1.53 -1.22 11.51
N VAL A 101 -2.69 -0.53 11.56
CA VAL A 101 -2.79 0.90 11.22
C VAL A 101 -1.90 1.77 12.13
N ASN A 102 -1.68 1.31 13.35
CA ASN A 102 -0.71 1.89 14.27
C ASN A 102 0.23 0.78 14.74
N PRO A 103 1.34 0.51 14.03
CA PRO A 103 2.24 -0.57 14.38
C PRO A 103 2.98 -0.25 15.69
N ASP A 104 3.25 -1.32 16.44
CA ASP A 104 3.97 -1.32 17.71
C ASP A 104 5.17 -2.25 17.48
N PRO A 105 6.43 -1.77 17.56
CA PRO A 105 7.62 -2.56 17.29
C PRO A 105 7.75 -3.83 18.14
N ARG A 106 7.03 -3.93 19.26
CA ARG A 106 7.00 -5.13 20.12
C ARG A 106 6.18 -6.26 19.53
N ARG A 107 5.21 -5.93 18.67
CA ARG A 107 4.17 -6.83 18.18
C ARG A 107 4.08 -6.90 16.67
N HIS A 108 4.60 -5.89 15.98
CA HIS A 108 4.48 -5.72 14.55
C HIS A 108 5.83 -5.31 13.97
N PHE A 109 6.06 -5.73 12.73
CA PHE A 109 7.12 -5.15 11.92
C PHE A 109 6.89 -3.65 11.73
N THR A 110 7.91 -2.86 12.02
CA THR A 110 7.87 -1.40 11.93
C THR A 110 9.11 -0.90 11.22
N ALA A 111 8.98 0.17 10.44
CA ALA A 111 10.11 0.79 9.74
C ALA A 111 10.46 2.16 10.33
N SER A 112 11.75 2.49 10.33
CA SER A 112 12.30 3.75 10.86
C SER A 112 13.51 4.21 10.05
N ASN A 113 14.12 5.33 10.46
CA ASN A 113 15.37 5.86 9.88
C ASN A 113 15.36 5.91 8.35
N TYR A 114 14.28 6.46 7.78
CA TYR A 114 14.15 6.62 6.34
C TYR A 114 15.20 7.61 5.81
N VAL A 115 16.01 7.15 4.85
CA VAL A 115 17.00 7.96 4.14
C VAL A 115 16.75 7.84 2.62
N PRO A 116 16.36 8.93 1.94
CA PRO A 116 16.03 8.94 0.51
C PRO A 116 17.22 8.90 -0.45
#